data_AF-A0AAW5CWE7-F1
#
_entry.id   AF-A0AAW5CWE7-F1
#
_cell.length_a   1.000
_cell.length_b   1.000
_cell.length_c   1.000
_cell.angle_alpha   90.00
_cell.angle_beta   90.00
_cell.angle_gamma   90.00
#
_symmetry.space_group_name_H-M   'P 1'
#
loop_
_entity.id
_entity.type
_entity.pdbx_description
1 polymer ?
#
loop_
_entity_poly.entity_id
_entity_poly.type
_entity_poly.pdbx_seq_one_letter_code
_entity_poly.pdbx_strand_id
1 'polypeptide(L)'
;MPAADFDMNEIHWLMDMFNTVDVGLVVLDRDYKVCIWNGFMENHSGLLPSAVKDKDIFDLFPSIDEQWFRSKAEPVFVLKNRSFTIWEQQPYIFRFKNYRPITGKADYMYQNATFIPLTTVTGDVGHICVIIYDVTDEAINKLELESLNKQLEKISRTDSLTQLHNRGFWEESLKQEFKRLKRNQGQSALLMFDIDHFKRINDEYGHSGGDEAIRHISDLLRKTLRETDTAGRYGGEEFAVTLLDTDVKGAITFAERLRSLIENSSIYYDEQQIKITVSLGVAVYEESFEKHEQWIEAADSALYVSKEGGRNRVTVYSEDMASE
;
A
#
# COMPACT_ATOMS: atom_id res chain seq x y z
N MET A 1 16.47 -61.96 8.04
CA MET A 1 16.44 -60.50 7.82
C MET A 1 15.34 -59.95 8.70
N PRO A 2 15.63 -59.27 9.82
CA PRO A 2 14.58 -58.71 10.65
C PRO A 2 14.10 -57.41 10.00
N ALA A 3 12.82 -57.42 9.64
CA ALA A 3 12.06 -56.24 9.29
C ALA A 3 11.45 -55.66 10.58
N ALA A 4 11.54 -54.34 10.71
CA ALA A 4 10.67 -53.51 11.54
C ALA A 4 10.62 -53.80 13.05
N ASP A 5 11.71 -53.52 13.77
CA ASP A 5 11.58 -52.82 15.05
C ASP A 5 11.89 -51.34 14.76
N PHE A 6 10.86 -50.55 14.45
CA PHE A 6 10.96 -49.11 14.65
C PHE A 6 11.13 -48.92 16.16
N ASP A 7 12.32 -48.48 16.59
CA ASP A 7 12.65 -48.39 18.02
C ASP A 7 11.64 -47.44 18.69
N MET A 8 10.92 -47.92 19.70
CA MET A 8 9.89 -47.15 20.42
C MET A 8 10.46 -45.82 20.94
N ASN A 9 11.77 -45.79 21.22
CA ASN A 9 12.50 -44.58 21.59
C ASN A 9 12.55 -43.53 20.48
N GLU A 10 12.72 -43.91 19.21
CA GLU A 10 12.73 -42.96 18.09
C GLU A 10 11.36 -42.30 17.91
N ILE A 11 10.27 -43.06 18.08
CA ILE A 11 8.90 -42.52 18.03
C ILE A 11 8.68 -41.53 19.18
N HIS A 12 9.15 -41.86 20.39
CA HIS A 12 9.07 -40.95 21.53
C HIS A 12 9.84 -39.65 21.27
N TRP A 13 11.07 -39.71 20.74
CA TRP A 13 11.85 -38.50 20.40
C TRP A 13 11.20 -37.66 19.31
N LEU A 14 10.61 -38.28 18.28
CA LEU A 14 9.88 -37.56 17.24
C LEU A 14 8.66 -36.83 17.81
N MET A 15 7.93 -37.45 18.73
CA MET A 15 6.79 -36.82 19.40
C MET A 15 7.22 -35.68 20.34
N ASP A 16 8.32 -35.86 21.07
CA ASP A 16 8.88 -34.81 21.92
C ASP A 16 9.34 -33.61 21.10
N MET A 17 10.05 -33.85 19.98
CA MET A 17 10.43 -32.78 19.05
C MET A 17 9.20 -32.11 18.45
N PHE A 18 8.18 -32.88 18.07
CA PHE A 18 6.94 -32.36 17.48
C PHE A 18 6.15 -31.45 18.45
N ASN A 19 6.18 -31.75 19.75
CA ASN A 19 5.50 -30.94 20.77
C ASN A 19 6.32 -29.77 21.29
N THR A 20 7.65 -29.81 21.14
CA THR A 20 8.56 -28.76 21.62
C THR A 20 8.91 -27.71 20.57
N VAL A 21 8.60 -27.95 19.29
CA VAL A 21 8.79 -26.95 18.24
C VAL A 21 7.90 -25.73 18.46
N ASP A 22 8.49 -24.56 18.31
CA ASP A 22 7.84 -23.26 18.47
C ASP A 22 7.11 -22.80 17.19
N VAL A 23 6.40 -23.73 16.57
CA VAL A 23 5.52 -23.50 15.43
C VAL A 23 4.26 -24.34 15.59
N GLY A 24 3.12 -23.81 15.17
CA GLY A 24 1.86 -24.54 15.17
C GLY A 24 1.84 -25.58 14.08
N LEU A 25 1.64 -26.85 14.43
CA LEU A 25 1.51 -27.93 13.47
C LEU A 25 0.13 -28.56 13.60
N VAL A 26 -0.65 -28.45 12.52
CA VAL A 26 -1.98 -29.04 12.41
C VAL A 26 -2.00 -29.96 11.20
N VAL A 27 -2.42 -31.21 11.39
CA VAL A 27 -2.72 -32.09 10.24
C VAL A 27 -4.22 -32.21 10.11
N LEU A 28 -4.71 -31.96 8.90
CA LEU A 28 -6.12 -32.05 8.55
C LEU A 28 -6.32 -33.14 7.49
N ASP A 29 -7.43 -33.87 7.59
CA ASP A 29 -7.91 -34.72 6.50
C ASP A 29 -8.65 -33.91 5.43
N ARG A 30 -9.19 -34.61 4.42
CA ARG A 30 -9.90 -33.99 3.30
C ARG A 30 -11.26 -33.37 3.68
N ASP A 31 -11.81 -33.77 4.82
CA ASP A 31 -13.01 -33.20 5.41
C ASP A 31 -12.67 -32.11 6.43
N TYR A 32 -11.40 -31.66 6.49
CA TYR A 32 -10.89 -30.63 7.41
C TYR A 32 -10.99 -31.00 8.89
N LYS A 33 -11.03 -32.30 9.20
CA LYS A 33 -10.98 -32.78 10.58
C LYS A 33 -9.55 -32.84 11.10
N VAL A 34 -9.38 -32.52 12.37
CA VAL A 34 -8.07 -32.48 13.01
C VAL A 34 -7.54 -33.89 13.29
N CYS A 35 -6.47 -34.27 12.60
CA CYS A 35 -5.76 -35.53 12.83
C CYS A 35 -4.61 -35.36 13.83
N ILE A 36 -3.89 -34.23 13.75
CA ILE A 36 -2.75 -33.93 14.61
C ILE A 36 -2.82 -32.47 15.09
N TRP A 37 -2.47 -32.28 16.36
CA TRP A 37 -2.44 -30.99 17.06
C TRP A 37 -1.24 -31.00 18.01
N ASN A 38 -0.27 -30.10 17.81
CA ASN A 38 0.96 -30.09 18.61
C ASN A 38 0.89 -29.20 19.86
N GLY A 39 1.94 -29.27 20.68
CA GLY A 39 2.08 -28.46 21.90
C GLY A 39 1.95 -26.95 21.68
N PHE A 40 2.48 -26.40 20.58
CA PHE A 40 2.27 -24.98 20.25
C PHE A 40 0.78 -24.66 20.13
N MET A 41 0.03 -25.48 19.37
CA MET A 41 -1.39 -25.25 19.15
C MET A 41 -2.20 -25.45 20.44
N GLU A 42 -1.86 -26.43 21.27
CA GLU A 42 -2.47 -26.62 22.60
C GLU A 42 -2.26 -25.39 23.50
N ASN A 43 -1.02 -24.91 23.61
CA ASN A 43 -0.68 -23.78 24.46
C ASN A 43 -1.41 -22.50 24.06
N HIS A 44 -1.57 -22.25 22.76
CA HIS A 44 -2.17 -21.00 22.26
C HIS A 44 -3.70 -21.07 22.11
N SER A 45 -4.26 -22.25 21.86
CA SER A 45 -5.71 -22.45 21.79
C SER A 45 -6.36 -22.73 23.15
N GLY A 46 -5.60 -23.28 24.10
CA GLY A 46 -6.11 -23.84 25.34
C GLY A 46 -6.87 -25.16 25.16
N LEU A 47 -6.77 -25.80 23.98
CA LEU A 47 -7.45 -27.06 23.67
C LEU A 47 -6.45 -28.21 23.62
N LEU A 48 -6.72 -29.25 24.41
CA LEU A 48 -5.92 -30.49 24.41
C LEU A 48 -6.04 -31.23 23.07
N PRO A 49 -4.98 -31.92 22.59
CA PRO A 49 -5.03 -32.72 21.36
C PRO A 49 -6.18 -33.74 21.35
N SER A 50 -6.47 -34.38 22.49
CA SER A 50 -7.58 -35.33 22.62
C SER A 50 -8.97 -34.68 22.49
N ALA A 51 -9.09 -33.39 22.76
CA ALA A 51 -10.35 -32.65 22.68
C ALA A 51 -10.65 -32.15 21.26
N VAL A 52 -9.64 -32.02 20.40
CA VAL A 52 -9.78 -31.54 19.02
C VAL A 52 -9.76 -32.66 17.98
N LYS A 53 -9.18 -33.81 18.33
CA LYS A 53 -9.04 -34.96 17.42
C LYS A 53 -10.38 -35.36 16.79
N ASP A 54 -10.34 -35.60 15.47
CA ASP A 54 -11.45 -36.02 14.61
C ASP A 54 -12.64 -35.03 14.53
N LYS A 55 -12.49 -33.82 15.06
CA LYS A 55 -13.48 -32.74 14.94
C LYS A 55 -13.15 -31.81 13.78
N ASP A 56 -14.19 -31.23 13.21
CA ASP A 56 -14.08 -30.21 12.16
C ASP A 56 -13.41 -28.94 12.71
N ILE A 57 -12.42 -28.41 11.99
CA ILE A 57 -11.65 -27.25 12.42
C ILE A 57 -12.49 -25.96 12.48
N PHE A 58 -13.51 -25.83 11.64
CA PHE A 58 -14.39 -24.66 11.57
C PHE A 58 -15.40 -24.67 12.72
N ASP A 59 -15.85 -25.85 13.15
CA ASP A 59 -16.66 -26.01 14.37
C ASP A 59 -15.85 -25.65 15.63
N LEU A 60 -14.58 -26.06 15.67
CA LEU A 60 -13.67 -25.75 16.79
C LEU A 60 -13.31 -24.26 16.85
N PHE A 61 -13.13 -23.62 15.69
CA PHE A 61 -12.74 -22.22 15.57
C PHE A 61 -13.66 -21.47 14.59
N PRO A 62 -14.85 -21.03 15.04
CA PRO A 62 -15.81 -20.33 14.20
C PRO A 62 -15.32 -18.97 13.66
N SER A 63 -14.18 -18.47 14.16
CA SER A 63 -13.54 -17.25 13.67
C SER A 63 -12.73 -17.46 12.40
N ILE A 64 -12.48 -18.72 11.99
CA ILE A 64 -11.81 -19.01 10.72
C ILE A 64 -12.77 -18.69 9.58
N ASP A 65 -12.30 -17.92 8.60
CA ASP A 65 -13.01 -17.78 7.33
C ASP A 65 -12.90 -19.11 6.55
N GLU A 66 -13.97 -19.89 6.59
CA GLU A 66 -14.05 -21.21 5.96
C GLU A 66 -13.85 -21.12 4.43
N GLN A 67 -14.47 -20.15 3.78
CA GLN A 67 -14.39 -20.00 2.32
C GLN A 67 -12.95 -19.68 1.91
N TRP A 68 -12.31 -18.75 2.60
CA TRP A 68 -10.92 -18.39 2.37
C TRP A 68 -10.00 -19.59 2.64
N PHE A 69 -10.17 -20.29 3.76
CA PHE A 69 -9.31 -21.42 4.12
C PHE A 69 -9.40 -22.54 3.08
N ARG A 70 -10.62 -22.92 2.67
CA ARG A 70 -10.86 -23.92 1.62
C ARG A 70 -10.21 -23.50 0.29
N SER A 71 -10.28 -22.21 -0.07
CA SER A 71 -9.62 -21.70 -1.28
C SER A 71 -8.10 -21.88 -1.28
N LYS A 72 -7.47 -21.89 -0.10
CA LYS A 72 -6.02 -22.09 0.06
C LYS A 72 -5.64 -23.56 0.17
N ALA A 73 -6.49 -24.38 0.77
CA ALA A 73 -6.25 -25.80 1.03
C ALA A 73 -6.60 -26.69 -0.18
N GLU A 74 -7.69 -26.42 -0.90
CA GLU A 74 -8.14 -27.29 -2.01
C GLU A 74 -7.07 -27.46 -3.12
N PRO A 75 -6.36 -26.40 -3.55
CA PRO A 75 -5.28 -26.56 -4.52
C PRO A 75 -4.15 -27.47 -4.01
N VAL A 76 -3.90 -27.51 -2.70
CA VAL A 76 -2.86 -28.36 -2.09
C VAL A 76 -3.23 -29.83 -2.20
N PHE A 77 -4.51 -30.16 -1.98
CA PHE A 77 -5.02 -31.52 -2.17
C PHE A 77 -5.00 -31.97 -3.63
N VAL A 78 -5.37 -31.08 -4.56
CA VAL A 78 -5.57 -31.43 -5.98
C VAL A 78 -4.27 -31.36 -6.78
N LEU A 79 -3.53 -30.25 -6.65
CA LEU A 79 -2.33 -29.97 -7.43
C LEU A 79 -1.05 -30.50 -6.79
N LYS A 80 -1.12 -30.95 -5.53
CA LYS A 80 0.03 -31.48 -4.76
C LYS A 80 1.16 -30.46 -4.63
N ASN A 81 0.85 -29.17 -4.71
CA ASN A 81 1.78 -28.09 -4.48
C ASN A 81 1.58 -27.49 -3.08
N ARG A 82 2.57 -26.76 -2.60
CA ARG A 82 2.46 -26.01 -1.34
C ARG A 82 1.74 -24.68 -1.59
N SER A 83 0.95 -24.25 -0.62
CA SER A 83 0.32 -22.93 -0.60
C SER A 83 0.80 -22.17 0.64
N PHE A 84 0.92 -20.85 0.55
CA PHE A 84 1.37 -20.01 1.65
C PHE A 84 0.49 -18.78 1.80
N THR A 85 0.46 -18.24 3.01
CA THR A 85 -0.12 -16.94 3.32
C THR A 85 0.76 -16.22 4.34
N ILE A 86 0.75 -14.90 4.25
CA ILE A 86 1.47 -14.01 5.15
C ILE A 86 0.47 -13.11 5.88
N TRP A 87 0.88 -12.64 7.05
CA TRP A 87 0.04 -11.85 7.94
C TRP A 87 -0.51 -10.57 7.29
N GLU A 88 0.20 -9.99 6.31
CA GLU A 88 -0.29 -8.82 5.57
C GLU A 88 -1.53 -9.12 4.71
N GLN A 89 -1.71 -10.37 4.27
CA GLN A 89 -2.89 -10.79 3.49
C GLN A 89 -4.02 -11.27 4.40
N GLN A 90 -3.66 -12.07 5.40
CA GLN A 90 -4.58 -12.65 6.37
C GLN A 90 -3.87 -12.60 7.74
N PRO A 91 -4.22 -11.64 8.62
CA PRO A 91 -3.49 -11.40 9.87
C PRO A 91 -3.37 -12.64 10.75
N TYR A 92 -4.38 -13.50 10.73
CA TYR A 92 -4.39 -14.78 11.44
C TYR A 92 -5.32 -15.78 10.74
N ILE A 93 -4.99 -17.06 10.90
CA ILE A 93 -5.93 -18.16 10.70
C ILE A 93 -6.64 -18.42 12.04
N PHE A 94 -5.85 -18.62 13.09
CA PHE A 94 -6.35 -18.83 14.45
C PHE A 94 -6.19 -17.56 15.26
N ARG A 95 -7.28 -17.02 15.81
CA ARG A 95 -7.21 -15.79 16.61
C ARG A 95 -6.70 -16.06 18.03
N PHE A 96 -5.41 -16.36 18.16
CA PHE A 96 -4.76 -16.59 19.45
C PHE A 96 -4.43 -15.27 20.15
N LYS A 97 -4.54 -15.26 21.49
CA LYS A 97 -4.11 -14.11 22.28
C LYS A 97 -2.58 -14.03 22.27
N ASN A 98 -2.06 -12.80 22.20
CA ASN A 98 -0.64 -12.57 22.41
C ASN A 98 -0.32 -12.77 23.91
N TYR A 99 0.57 -13.71 24.24
CA TYR A 99 0.85 -14.10 25.63
C TYR A 99 1.93 -13.24 26.31
N ARG A 100 2.43 -12.17 25.67
CA ARG A 100 3.47 -11.31 26.26
C ARG A 100 2.89 -10.43 27.39
N PRO A 101 3.21 -10.69 28.68
CA PRO A 101 2.44 -10.16 29.80
C PRO A 101 2.72 -8.68 30.16
N ILE A 102 3.78 -8.07 29.62
CA ILE A 102 4.24 -6.72 30.05
C ILE A 102 4.53 -5.79 28.86
N THR A 103 4.77 -6.33 27.66
CA THR A 103 5.19 -5.55 26.46
C THR A 103 4.35 -5.79 25.22
N GLY A 104 3.32 -6.66 25.28
CA GLY A 104 2.50 -6.99 24.11
C GLY A 104 1.66 -5.80 23.64
N LYS A 105 2.08 -5.14 22.55
CA LYS A 105 1.33 -4.05 21.91
C LYS A 105 0.17 -4.54 21.01
N ALA A 106 0.03 -5.84 20.78
CA ALA A 106 -0.97 -6.43 19.87
C ALA A 106 -2.01 -7.27 20.61
N ASP A 107 -3.27 -7.12 20.20
CA ASP A 107 -4.43 -7.82 20.79
C ASP A 107 -4.46 -9.33 20.48
N TYR A 108 -3.77 -9.75 19.42
CA TYR A 108 -3.71 -11.13 18.94
C TYR A 108 -2.37 -11.43 18.28
N MET A 109 -2.10 -12.73 18.09
CA MET A 109 -0.93 -13.23 17.40
C MET A 109 -1.08 -13.05 15.88
N TYR A 110 -0.11 -12.43 15.23
CA TYR A 110 -0.02 -12.40 13.77
C TYR A 110 0.60 -13.68 13.24
N GLN A 111 0.07 -14.21 12.13
CA GLN A 111 0.43 -15.53 11.63
C GLN A 111 0.80 -15.53 10.16
N ASN A 112 1.93 -16.16 9.86
CA ASN A 112 2.18 -16.72 8.54
C ASN A 112 1.78 -18.19 8.55
N ALA A 113 1.30 -18.71 7.43
CA ALA A 113 0.97 -20.12 7.33
C ALA A 113 1.43 -20.76 6.03
N THR A 114 1.83 -22.03 6.12
CA THR A 114 2.18 -22.87 4.97
C THR A 114 1.36 -24.14 4.99
N PHE A 115 0.68 -24.40 3.89
CA PHE A 115 -0.10 -25.61 3.63
C PHE A 115 0.74 -26.56 2.79
N ILE A 116 0.97 -27.76 3.30
CA ILE A 116 1.86 -28.76 2.73
C ILE A 116 1.07 -30.05 2.49
N PRO A 117 1.09 -30.61 1.28
CA PRO A 117 0.43 -31.88 1.01
C PRO A 117 1.20 -33.02 1.69
N LEU A 118 0.49 -33.93 2.35
CA LEU A 118 1.05 -35.17 2.88
C LEU A 118 0.73 -36.30 1.90
N THR A 119 1.72 -36.70 1.12
CA THR A 119 1.59 -37.74 0.10
C THR A 119 1.78 -39.11 0.69
N THR A 120 0.84 -40.01 0.40
CA THR A 120 1.01 -41.44 0.64
C THR A 120 1.97 -42.06 -0.37
N VAL A 121 2.37 -43.32 -0.13
CA VAL A 121 3.21 -44.11 -1.07
C VAL A 121 2.58 -44.30 -2.45
N THR A 122 1.24 -44.18 -2.58
CA THR A 122 0.53 -44.22 -3.88
C THR A 122 0.54 -42.87 -4.60
N GLY A 123 1.06 -41.82 -3.95
CA GLY A 123 1.06 -40.45 -4.46
C GLY A 123 -0.24 -39.69 -4.18
N ASP A 124 -1.21 -40.29 -3.49
CA ASP A 124 -2.46 -39.62 -3.13
C ASP A 124 -2.27 -38.69 -1.93
N VAL A 125 -2.90 -37.52 -1.98
CA VAL A 125 -2.92 -36.53 -0.89
C VAL A 125 -4.27 -36.64 -0.18
N GLY A 126 -4.29 -37.43 0.90
CA GLY A 126 -5.45 -37.55 1.78
C GLY A 126 -5.45 -36.56 2.94
N HIS A 127 -4.28 -35.97 3.23
CA HIS A 127 -4.08 -35.07 4.36
C HIS A 127 -3.20 -33.88 3.96
N ILE A 128 -3.35 -32.79 4.68
CA ILE A 128 -2.45 -31.63 4.60
C ILE A 128 -1.88 -31.32 5.98
N CYS A 129 -0.65 -30.84 6.00
CA CYS A 129 -0.06 -30.21 7.18
C CYS A 129 -0.14 -28.70 7.00
N VAL A 130 -0.71 -28.01 7.99
CA VAL A 130 -0.72 -26.56 8.09
C VAL A 130 0.29 -26.18 9.17
N ILE A 131 1.34 -25.49 8.75
CA ILE A 131 2.34 -24.91 9.65
C ILE A 131 1.95 -23.46 9.91
N ILE A 132 1.83 -23.09 11.18
CA ILE A 132 1.52 -21.73 11.66
C ILE A 132 2.79 -21.16 12.31
N TYR A 133 3.23 -20.00 11.84
CA TYR A 133 4.36 -19.26 12.39
C TYR A 133 3.86 -18.03 13.12
N ASP A 134 4.25 -17.84 14.37
CA ASP A 134 4.07 -16.56 15.07
C ASP A 134 5.03 -15.52 14.48
N VAL A 135 4.46 -14.49 13.87
CA VAL A 135 5.19 -13.35 13.29
C VAL A 135 4.77 -12.03 13.93
N THR A 136 4.25 -12.09 15.16
CA THR A 136 3.74 -10.91 15.89
C THR A 136 4.78 -9.82 16.05
N ASP A 137 6.02 -10.17 16.37
CA ASP A 137 7.09 -9.18 16.54
C ASP A 137 7.44 -8.48 15.22
N GLU A 138 7.56 -9.25 14.14
CA GLU A 138 7.82 -8.72 12.79
C GLU A 138 6.70 -7.77 12.35
N ALA A 139 5.44 -8.19 12.56
CA ALA A 139 4.27 -7.41 12.20
C ALA A 139 4.19 -6.11 13.01
N ILE A 140 4.37 -6.16 14.34
CA ILE A 140 4.36 -4.97 15.19
C ILE A 140 5.48 -4.01 14.78
N ASN A 141 6.71 -4.50 14.59
CA ASN A 141 7.84 -3.66 14.21
C ASN A 141 7.60 -2.97 12.86
N LYS A 142 7.06 -3.70 11.87
CA LYS A 142 6.72 -3.13 10.56
C LYS A 142 5.64 -2.06 10.67
N LEU A 143 4.55 -2.34 11.40
CA LEU A 143 3.45 -1.38 11.60
C LEU A 143 3.91 -0.14 12.37
N GLU A 144 4.79 -0.30 13.37
CA GLU A 144 5.37 0.82 14.12
C GLU A 144 6.29 1.66 13.23
N LEU A 145 7.14 1.02 12.43
CA LEU A 145 8.01 1.71 11.47
C LEU A 145 7.19 2.49 10.42
N GLU A 146 6.13 1.90 9.88
CA GLU A 146 5.22 2.57 8.94
C GLU A 146 4.50 3.76 9.60
N SER A 147 4.06 3.62 10.84
CA SER A 147 3.45 4.71 11.61
C SER A 147 4.44 5.85 11.84
N LEU A 148 5.67 5.52 12.26
CA LEU A 148 6.71 6.50 12.52
C LEU A 148 7.15 7.21 11.24
N ASN A 149 7.25 6.49 10.12
CA ASN A 149 7.49 7.08 8.80
C ASN A 149 6.38 8.04 8.40
N LYS A 150 5.11 7.69 8.60
CA LYS A 150 3.98 8.62 8.35
C LYS A 150 4.04 9.86 9.25
N GLN A 151 4.49 9.73 10.49
CA GLN A 151 4.68 10.88 11.40
C GLN A 151 5.86 11.75 10.96
N LEU A 152 6.96 11.14 10.55
CA LEU A 152 8.11 11.81 9.94
C LEU A 152 7.70 12.53 8.65
N GLU A 153 6.89 11.93 7.79
CA GLU A 153 6.36 12.60 6.60
C GLU A 153 5.50 13.82 6.93
N LYS A 154 4.73 13.78 8.04
CA LYS A 154 3.96 14.93 8.53
C LYS A 154 4.82 16.07 9.07
N ILE A 155 5.98 15.76 9.65
CA ILE A 155 6.93 16.76 10.18
C ILE A 155 7.90 17.22 9.09
N SER A 156 8.23 16.33 8.16
CA SER A 156 8.99 16.63 6.97
C SER A 156 8.27 17.72 6.20
N ARG A 157 9.04 18.63 5.62
CA ARG A 157 8.52 19.64 4.68
C ARG A 157 8.57 19.15 3.23
N THR A 158 9.08 17.94 3.04
CA THR A 158 9.48 17.39 1.75
C THR A 158 8.86 16.02 1.57
N ASP A 159 8.32 15.76 0.39
CA ASP A 159 7.82 14.45 -0.03
C ASP A 159 9.01 13.53 -0.38
N SER A 160 9.00 12.32 0.17
CA SER A 160 10.13 11.38 0.14
C SER A 160 10.44 10.88 -1.27
N LEU A 161 9.40 10.68 -2.10
CA LEU A 161 9.54 10.20 -3.47
C LEU A 161 10.05 11.29 -4.41
N THR A 162 9.44 12.47 -4.31
CA THR A 162 9.62 13.54 -5.28
C THR A 162 10.73 14.49 -4.91
N GLN A 163 11.08 14.63 -3.62
CA GLN A 163 11.93 15.70 -3.08
C GLN A 163 11.38 17.12 -3.33
N LEU A 164 10.12 17.25 -3.73
CA LEU A 164 9.37 18.51 -3.70
C LEU A 164 8.80 18.73 -2.30
N HIS A 165 8.17 19.88 -2.07
CA HIS A 165 7.42 20.05 -0.84
C HIS A 165 6.29 19.02 -0.74
N ASN A 166 6.04 18.52 0.45
CA ASN A 166 4.82 17.74 0.66
C ASN A 166 3.59 18.68 0.67
N ARG A 167 2.40 18.10 0.55
CA ARG A 167 1.13 18.85 0.59
C ARG A 167 1.07 19.82 1.77
N GLY A 168 1.43 19.36 2.97
CA GLY A 168 1.31 20.17 4.19
C GLY A 168 2.13 21.46 4.13
N PHE A 169 3.41 21.36 3.76
CA PHE A 169 4.29 22.53 3.67
C PHE A 169 3.98 23.42 2.47
N TRP A 170 3.63 22.82 1.33
CA TRP A 170 3.22 23.59 0.14
C TRP A 170 1.95 24.41 0.43
N GLU A 171 0.94 23.80 1.06
CA GLU A 171 -0.32 24.47 1.40
C GLU A 171 -0.10 25.55 2.48
N GLU A 172 0.81 25.33 3.43
CA GLU A 172 1.25 26.37 4.37
C GLU A 172 1.86 27.58 3.64
N SER A 173 2.69 27.34 2.63
CA SER A 173 3.30 28.40 1.81
C SER A 173 2.24 29.15 1.01
N LEU A 174 1.27 28.44 0.40
CA LEU A 174 0.12 29.04 -0.29
C LEU A 174 -0.72 29.90 0.66
N LYS A 175 -0.99 29.42 1.89
CA LYS A 175 -1.72 30.18 2.92
C LYS A 175 -1.02 31.50 3.26
N GLN A 176 0.31 31.49 3.34
CA GLN A 176 1.10 32.69 3.61
C GLN A 176 1.00 33.68 2.45
N GLU A 177 1.11 33.19 1.21
CA GLU A 177 0.99 34.00 0.01
C GLU A 177 -0.41 34.60 -0.15
N PHE A 178 -1.45 33.81 0.07
CA PHE A 178 -2.84 34.29 0.04
C PHE A 178 -3.06 35.44 1.03
N LYS A 179 -2.54 35.32 2.26
CA LYS A 179 -2.58 36.41 3.27
C LYS A 179 -1.80 37.64 2.82
N ARG A 180 -0.69 37.47 2.10
CA ARG A 180 0.10 38.56 1.53
C ARG A 180 -0.72 39.33 0.50
N LEU A 181 -1.34 38.63 -0.45
CA LEU A 181 -2.16 39.21 -1.52
C LEU A 181 -3.42 39.91 -0.99
N LYS A 182 -4.05 39.38 0.06
CA LYS A 182 -5.17 40.04 0.74
C LYS A 182 -4.80 41.39 1.36
N ARG A 183 -3.53 41.57 1.74
CA ARG A 183 -3.03 42.81 2.36
C ARG A 183 -2.42 43.78 1.37
N ASN A 184 -1.59 43.25 0.47
CA ASN A 184 -0.83 44.00 -0.49
C ASN A 184 -1.35 43.57 -1.86
N GLN A 185 -2.09 44.46 -2.53
CA GLN A 185 -2.56 44.21 -3.89
C GLN A 185 -1.42 43.68 -4.75
N GLY A 186 -1.68 42.63 -5.52
CA GLY A 186 -0.67 41.89 -6.26
C GLY A 186 -1.31 40.81 -7.12
N GLN A 187 -0.47 40.02 -7.78
CA GLN A 187 -0.91 38.95 -8.66
C GLN A 187 -0.04 37.73 -8.39
N SER A 188 -0.67 36.57 -8.23
CA SER A 188 0.01 35.29 -8.17
C SER A 188 -0.90 34.27 -8.84
N ALA A 189 -0.32 33.17 -9.32
CA ALA A 189 -1.07 32.10 -9.95
C ALA A 189 -0.84 30.78 -9.23
N LEU A 190 -1.89 29.97 -9.18
CA LEU A 190 -1.87 28.61 -8.70
C LEU A 190 -2.09 27.68 -9.89
N LEU A 191 -1.24 26.65 -9.97
CA LEU A 191 -1.40 25.58 -10.92
C LEU A 191 -1.60 24.28 -10.15
N MET A 192 -2.53 23.47 -10.62
CA MET A 192 -2.67 22.07 -10.21
C MET A 192 -2.59 21.20 -11.45
N PHE A 193 -1.89 20.08 -11.36
CA PHE A 193 -1.76 19.18 -12.49
C PHE A 193 -1.59 17.72 -12.08
N ASP A 194 -1.91 16.84 -13.02
CA ASP A 194 -2.02 15.41 -12.83
C ASP A 194 -1.43 14.66 -14.03
N ILE A 195 -0.87 13.47 -13.77
CA ILE A 195 -0.32 12.60 -14.81
C ILE A 195 -1.46 11.89 -15.55
N ASP A 196 -1.59 12.19 -16.84
CA ASP A 196 -2.64 11.60 -17.65
C ASP A 196 -2.51 10.07 -17.71
N HIS A 197 -3.62 9.39 -17.46
CA HIS A 197 -3.71 7.93 -17.49
C HIS A 197 -2.72 7.23 -16.53
N PHE A 198 -2.39 7.83 -15.38
CA PHE A 198 -1.43 7.28 -14.42
C PHE A 198 -1.71 5.82 -14.01
N LYS A 199 -2.99 5.45 -13.83
CA LYS A 199 -3.37 4.06 -13.56
C LYS A 199 -2.86 3.09 -14.63
N ARG A 200 -2.96 3.45 -15.91
CA ARG A 200 -2.46 2.62 -17.02
C ARG A 200 -0.95 2.45 -16.96
N ILE A 201 -0.22 3.50 -16.55
CA ILE A 201 1.23 3.43 -16.35
C ILE A 201 1.54 2.41 -15.25
N ASN A 202 0.84 2.46 -14.11
CA ASN A 202 1.02 1.46 -13.04
C ASN A 202 0.65 0.04 -13.50
N ASP A 203 -0.44 -0.11 -14.25
CA ASP A 203 -0.89 -1.41 -14.74
C ASP A 203 0.11 -2.02 -15.75
N GLU A 204 0.78 -1.19 -16.55
CA GLU A 204 1.71 -1.62 -17.61
C GLU A 204 3.15 -1.81 -17.12
N TYR A 205 3.64 -0.91 -16.25
CA TYR A 205 5.05 -0.87 -15.79
C TYR A 205 5.23 -1.19 -14.29
N GLY A 206 4.13 -1.52 -13.60
CA GLY A 206 4.10 -1.71 -12.15
C GLY A 206 4.21 -0.40 -11.37
N HIS A 207 3.97 -0.47 -10.06
CA HIS A 207 4.08 0.69 -9.17
C HIS A 207 5.45 1.37 -9.21
N SER A 208 6.53 0.60 -9.35
CA SER A 208 7.89 1.14 -9.48
C SER A 208 8.07 1.98 -10.76
N GLY A 209 7.44 1.58 -11.88
CA GLY A 209 7.45 2.38 -13.11
C GLY A 209 6.63 3.66 -12.99
N GLY A 210 5.50 3.61 -12.29
CA GLY A 210 4.74 4.81 -11.92
C GLY A 210 5.54 5.77 -11.03
N ASP A 211 6.26 5.24 -10.03
CA ASP A 211 7.14 6.05 -9.19
C ASP A 211 8.22 6.77 -9.99
N GLU A 212 8.81 6.12 -10.99
CA GLU A 212 9.77 6.77 -11.90
C GLU A 212 9.13 7.91 -12.71
N ALA A 213 7.89 7.75 -13.17
CA ALA A 213 7.17 8.84 -13.84
C ALA A 213 6.99 10.06 -12.92
N ILE A 214 6.65 9.82 -11.65
CA ILE A 214 6.49 10.89 -10.65
C ILE A 214 7.86 11.54 -10.35
N ARG A 215 8.93 10.76 -10.16
CA ARG A 215 10.30 11.28 -9.93
C ARG A 215 10.74 12.17 -11.08
N HIS A 216 10.54 11.71 -12.30
CA HIS A 216 10.93 12.42 -13.52
C HIS A 216 10.22 13.77 -13.67
N ILE A 217 8.91 13.82 -13.45
CA ILE A 217 8.16 15.10 -13.43
C ILE A 217 8.71 16.04 -12.36
N SER A 218 9.01 15.51 -11.18
CA SER A 218 9.53 16.30 -10.07
C SER A 218 10.88 16.94 -10.39
N ASP A 219 11.76 16.22 -11.09
CA ASP A 219 13.03 16.73 -11.59
C ASP A 219 12.85 17.83 -12.66
N LEU A 220 11.95 17.63 -13.62
CA LEU A 220 11.63 18.64 -14.63
C LEU A 220 11.05 19.90 -14.00
N LEU A 221 10.17 19.72 -13.01
CA LEU A 221 9.54 20.81 -12.29
C LEU A 221 10.57 21.65 -11.53
N ARG A 222 11.46 21.02 -10.75
CA ARG A 222 12.57 21.70 -10.06
C ARG A 222 13.45 22.52 -11.00
N LYS A 223 13.76 21.99 -12.18
CA LYS A 223 14.60 22.68 -13.18
C LYS A 223 13.89 23.86 -13.84
N THR A 224 12.56 23.89 -13.79
CA THR A 224 11.72 24.88 -14.48
C THR A 224 11.27 26.02 -13.57
N LEU A 225 11.19 25.77 -12.25
CA LEU A 225 10.79 26.74 -11.23
C LEU A 225 11.84 27.82 -10.99
N ARG A 226 11.35 29.02 -10.63
CA ARG A 226 12.20 30.09 -10.07
C ARG A 226 12.41 29.82 -8.58
N GLU A 227 13.44 30.41 -8.00
CA GLU A 227 13.71 30.32 -6.55
C GLU A 227 12.56 30.84 -5.68
N THR A 228 11.77 31.78 -6.21
CA THR A 228 10.61 32.36 -5.51
C THR A 228 9.36 31.50 -5.58
N ASP A 229 9.26 30.61 -6.57
CA ASP A 229 8.06 29.81 -6.80
C ASP A 229 8.12 28.54 -5.95
N THR A 230 6.97 28.09 -5.46
CA THR A 230 6.89 26.89 -4.63
C THR A 230 6.11 25.80 -5.31
N ALA A 231 6.63 24.58 -5.33
CA ALA A 231 5.91 23.41 -5.80
C ALA A 231 5.89 22.29 -4.77
N GLY A 232 4.82 21.52 -4.79
CA GLY A 232 4.67 20.35 -3.95
C GLY A 232 3.88 19.23 -4.60
N ARG A 233 4.03 18.03 -4.04
CA ARG A 233 3.17 16.88 -4.37
C ARG A 233 1.90 16.99 -3.54
N TYR A 234 0.76 17.16 -4.21
CA TYR A 234 -0.53 17.36 -3.56
C TYR A 234 -1.11 16.02 -3.06
N GLY A 235 -0.94 14.95 -3.83
CA GLY A 235 -1.31 13.59 -3.42
C GLY A 235 -1.26 12.63 -4.62
N GLY A 236 -0.90 11.35 -4.42
CA GLY A 236 -0.85 10.39 -5.53
C GLY A 236 0.05 10.88 -6.68
N GLU A 237 -0.54 11.07 -7.86
CA GLU A 237 0.06 11.60 -9.09
C GLU A 237 -0.15 13.11 -9.29
N GLU A 238 -0.74 13.79 -8.32
CA GLU A 238 -1.11 15.21 -8.40
C GLU A 238 -0.03 16.12 -7.80
N PHE A 239 0.19 17.24 -8.49
CA PHE A 239 1.17 18.25 -8.14
C PHE A 239 0.52 19.63 -8.11
N ALA A 240 1.09 20.51 -7.30
CA ALA A 240 0.66 21.90 -7.22
C ALA A 240 1.85 22.86 -7.25
N VAL A 241 1.66 24.02 -7.88
CA VAL A 241 2.68 25.06 -8.06
C VAL A 241 2.08 26.42 -7.79
N THR A 242 2.76 27.21 -6.96
CA THR A 242 2.42 28.61 -6.68
C THR A 242 3.47 29.49 -7.35
N LEU A 243 3.04 30.27 -8.34
CA LEU A 243 3.87 31.24 -9.04
C LEU A 243 3.64 32.62 -8.43
N LEU A 244 4.67 33.17 -7.79
CA LEU A 244 4.60 34.48 -7.15
C LEU A 244 4.71 35.59 -8.20
N ASP A 245 4.02 36.71 -7.94
CA ASP A 245 4.12 37.93 -8.75
C ASP A 245 3.92 37.67 -10.26
N THR A 246 2.96 36.79 -10.56
CA THR A 246 2.72 36.23 -11.88
C THR A 246 1.27 36.43 -12.30
N ASP A 247 1.09 37.07 -13.46
CA ASP A 247 -0.21 37.29 -14.07
C ASP A 247 -0.69 36.04 -14.85
N VAL A 248 -1.92 36.11 -15.38
CA VAL A 248 -2.51 35.00 -16.14
C VAL A 248 -1.66 34.59 -17.34
N LYS A 249 -1.04 35.55 -18.04
CA LYS A 249 -0.23 35.28 -19.24
C LYS A 249 1.06 34.56 -18.88
N GLY A 250 1.74 35.01 -17.82
CA GLY A 250 2.93 34.38 -17.29
C GLY A 250 2.64 32.96 -16.78
N ALA A 251 1.50 32.77 -16.11
CA ALA A 251 1.07 31.47 -15.61
C ALA A 251 0.80 30.47 -16.76
N ILE A 252 0.06 30.88 -17.79
CA ILE A 252 -0.16 30.06 -19.00
C ILE A 252 1.17 29.71 -19.67
N THR A 253 2.06 30.71 -19.82
CA THR A 253 3.37 30.49 -20.45
C THR A 253 4.20 29.45 -19.68
N PHE A 254 4.19 29.53 -18.35
CA PHE A 254 4.85 28.53 -17.50
C PHE A 254 4.20 27.15 -17.65
N ALA A 255 2.87 27.08 -17.57
CA ALA A 255 2.10 25.85 -17.66
C ALA A 255 2.33 25.12 -18.99
N GLU A 256 2.22 25.83 -20.11
CA GLU A 256 2.41 25.25 -21.45
C GLU A 256 3.86 24.82 -21.66
N ARG A 257 4.82 25.58 -21.14
CA ARG A 257 6.24 25.18 -21.19
C ARG A 257 6.47 23.88 -20.42
N LEU A 258 5.92 23.77 -19.21
CA LEU A 258 6.04 22.56 -18.39
C LEU A 258 5.35 21.37 -19.06
N ARG A 259 4.11 21.55 -19.54
CA ARG A 259 3.36 20.53 -20.28
C ARG A 259 4.16 20.02 -21.48
N SER A 260 4.62 20.93 -22.32
CA SER A 260 5.42 20.61 -23.51
C SER A 260 6.73 19.92 -23.15
N LEU A 261 7.39 20.34 -22.06
CA LEU A 261 8.63 19.72 -21.59
C LEU A 261 8.39 18.27 -21.16
N ILE A 262 7.30 18.00 -20.42
CA ILE A 262 6.93 16.66 -19.98
C ILE A 262 6.57 15.77 -21.18
N GLU A 263 5.70 16.25 -22.08
CA GLU A 263 5.28 15.52 -23.28
C GLU A 263 6.47 15.12 -24.19
N ASN A 264 7.47 16.00 -24.31
CA ASN A 264 8.65 15.75 -25.14
C ASN A 264 9.78 15.01 -24.41
N SER A 265 9.62 14.78 -23.11
CA SER A 265 10.59 14.02 -22.33
C SER A 265 10.35 12.52 -22.44
N SER A 266 11.31 11.71 -22.02
CA SER A 266 11.20 10.26 -22.03
C SER A 266 11.85 9.69 -20.79
N ILE A 267 11.14 8.77 -20.16
CA ILE A 267 11.60 8.05 -18.97
C ILE A 267 12.09 6.68 -19.45
N TYR A 268 13.28 6.28 -19.01
CA TYR A 268 13.83 4.97 -19.32
C TYR A 268 13.80 4.11 -18.06
N TYR A 269 12.99 3.05 -18.07
CA TYR A 269 12.80 2.15 -16.94
C TYR A 269 12.74 0.71 -17.45
N ASP A 270 13.57 -0.17 -16.87
CA ASP A 270 13.67 -1.60 -17.22
C ASP A 270 13.78 -1.86 -18.74
N GLU A 271 14.70 -1.15 -19.40
CA GLU A 271 14.92 -1.17 -20.86
C GLU A 271 13.75 -0.68 -21.72
N GLN A 272 12.67 -0.19 -21.10
CA GLN A 272 11.49 0.35 -21.77
C GLN A 272 11.47 1.88 -21.70
N GLN A 273 10.83 2.49 -22.72
CA GLN A 273 10.64 3.94 -22.79
C GLN A 273 9.20 4.28 -22.41
N ILE A 274 9.02 4.96 -21.29
CA ILE A 274 7.72 5.44 -20.83
C ILE A 274 7.53 6.88 -21.32
N LYS A 275 6.42 7.13 -22.03
CA LYS A 275 5.98 8.47 -22.42
C LYS A 275 4.73 8.84 -21.63
N ILE A 276 4.71 10.06 -21.12
CA ILE A 276 3.63 10.57 -20.29
C ILE A 276 3.22 11.97 -20.74
N THR A 277 1.97 12.32 -20.47
CA THR A 277 1.45 13.67 -20.63
C THR A 277 0.81 14.12 -19.31
N VAL A 278 0.56 15.42 -19.19
CA VAL A 278 -0.09 15.98 -18.01
C VAL A 278 -1.22 16.92 -18.41
N SER A 279 -2.25 16.93 -17.59
CA SER A 279 -3.32 17.93 -17.65
C SER A 279 -3.11 18.96 -16.55
N LEU A 280 -3.31 20.25 -16.84
CA LEU A 280 -3.05 21.34 -15.91
C LEU A 280 -4.24 22.29 -15.80
N GLY A 281 -4.66 22.58 -14.57
CA GLY A 281 -5.55 23.68 -14.23
C GLY A 281 -4.75 24.87 -13.71
N VAL A 282 -5.11 26.08 -14.14
CA VAL A 282 -4.47 27.33 -13.72
C VAL A 282 -5.53 28.27 -13.15
N ALA A 283 -5.34 28.80 -11.94
CA ALA A 283 -6.17 29.84 -11.37
C ALA A 283 -5.30 31.01 -10.91
N VAL A 284 -5.60 32.21 -11.37
CA VAL A 284 -4.96 33.43 -10.85
C VAL A 284 -5.68 33.86 -9.58
N TYR A 285 -4.96 34.47 -8.64
CA TYR A 285 -5.58 35.03 -7.45
C TYR A 285 -6.61 36.10 -7.83
N GLU A 286 -7.79 35.99 -7.22
CA GLU A 286 -8.87 36.96 -7.33
C GLU A 286 -9.21 37.53 -5.94
N GLU A 287 -9.55 38.81 -5.88
CA GLU A 287 -9.94 39.46 -4.63
C GLU A 287 -11.22 38.85 -4.02
N SER A 288 -12.05 38.22 -4.87
CA SER A 288 -13.29 37.50 -4.51
C SER A 288 -13.06 36.28 -3.64
N PHE A 289 -11.89 35.61 -3.73
CA PHE A 289 -11.57 34.46 -2.89
C PHE A 289 -11.48 34.90 -1.42
N GLU A 290 -12.36 34.42 -0.55
CA GLU A 290 -12.36 34.69 0.88
C GLU A 290 -11.31 33.85 1.62
N LYS A 291 -11.05 32.63 1.12
CA LYS A 291 -10.08 31.70 1.70
C LYS A 291 -9.22 31.06 0.62
N HIS A 292 -8.00 30.68 0.98
CA HIS A 292 -7.06 30.02 0.08
C HIS A 292 -7.59 28.68 -0.48
N GLU A 293 -8.49 27.99 0.24
CA GLU A 293 -9.14 26.77 -0.25
C GLU A 293 -9.95 27.03 -1.53
N GLN A 294 -10.60 28.18 -1.65
CA GLN A 294 -11.35 28.53 -2.87
C GLN A 294 -10.41 28.73 -4.07
N TRP A 295 -9.18 29.20 -3.82
CA TRP A 295 -8.18 29.31 -4.87
C TRP A 295 -7.71 27.93 -5.36
N ILE A 296 -7.55 26.98 -4.44
CA ILE A 296 -7.29 25.56 -4.76
C ILE A 296 -8.44 24.96 -5.55
N GLU A 297 -9.69 25.14 -5.10
CA GLU A 297 -10.90 24.66 -5.78
C GLU A 297 -11.03 25.22 -7.20
N ALA A 298 -10.66 26.49 -7.43
CA ALA A 298 -10.64 27.10 -8.75
C ALA A 298 -9.61 26.42 -9.68
N ALA A 299 -8.39 26.18 -9.19
CA ALA A 299 -7.35 25.51 -9.97
C ALA A 299 -7.72 24.04 -10.26
N ASP A 300 -8.31 23.34 -9.29
CA ASP A 300 -8.77 21.96 -9.43
C ASP A 300 -9.92 21.84 -10.43
N SER A 301 -10.87 22.79 -10.41
CA SER A 301 -11.97 22.86 -11.39
C SER A 301 -11.43 23.01 -12.81
N ALA A 302 -10.43 23.87 -13.01
CA ALA A 302 -9.77 24.01 -14.31
C ALA A 302 -9.00 22.75 -14.73
N LEU A 303 -8.39 22.03 -13.76
CA LEU A 303 -7.72 20.75 -14.02
C LEU A 303 -8.72 19.68 -14.46
N TYR A 304 -9.89 19.62 -13.81
CA TYR A 304 -10.97 18.73 -14.20
C TYR A 304 -11.40 18.97 -15.65
N VAL A 305 -11.59 20.24 -16.04
CA VAL A 305 -11.90 20.60 -17.44
C VAL A 305 -10.78 20.18 -18.40
N SER A 306 -9.52 20.23 -17.98
CA SER A 306 -8.41 19.70 -18.80
C SER A 306 -8.50 18.19 -19.00
N LYS A 307 -8.80 17.45 -17.93
CA LYS A 307 -8.96 15.98 -17.95
C LYS A 307 -10.13 15.54 -18.84
N GLU A 308 -11.27 16.23 -18.75
CA GLU A 308 -12.45 15.94 -19.58
C GLU A 308 -12.30 16.47 -21.01
N GLY A 309 -11.58 17.57 -21.19
CA GLY A 309 -11.33 18.22 -22.47
C GLY A 309 -10.31 17.52 -23.38
N GLY A 310 -10.03 16.24 -23.17
CA GLY A 310 -9.12 15.45 -24.00
C GLY A 310 -7.69 15.32 -23.48
N ARG A 311 -7.40 15.80 -22.25
CA ARG A 311 -6.10 15.68 -21.57
C ARG A 311 -4.96 16.41 -22.30
N ASN A 312 -3.72 16.30 -21.78
CA ASN A 312 -2.52 16.93 -22.33
C ASN A 312 -2.73 18.40 -22.70
N ARG A 313 -3.26 19.18 -21.76
CA ARG A 313 -3.63 20.58 -22.00
C ARG A 313 -3.59 21.42 -20.73
N VAL A 314 -3.60 22.73 -20.94
CA VAL A 314 -3.74 23.74 -19.90
C VAL A 314 -5.13 24.37 -20.04
N THR A 315 -5.89 24.40 -18.95
CA THR A 315 -7.12 25.20 -18.84
C THR A 315 -6.94 26.25 -17.75
N VAL A 316 -7.39 27.47 -18.04
CA VAL A 316 -7.42 28.55 -17.05
C VAL A 316 -8.83 28.65 -16.48
N TYR A 317 -8.93 28.73 -15.16
CA TYR A 317 -10.17 28.97 -14.45
C TYR A 317 -10.81 30.28 -14.90
N SER A 318 -12.12 30.26 -15.08
CA SER A 318 -12.96 31.44 -15.23
C SER A 318 -14.24 31.21 -14.43
N GLU A 319 -14.78 32.26 -13.79
CA GLU A 319 -16.01 32.17 -12.99
C GLU A 319 -17.19 31.50 -13.72
N ASP A 320 -17.27 31.66 -15.04
CA ASP A 320 -18.30 31.00 -15.88
C ASP A 320 -18.29 29.47 -15.78
N MET A 321 -17.16 28.86 -15.41
CA MET A 321 -17.00 27.39 -15.25
C MET A 321 -17.64 26.86 -13.96
N ALA A 322 -17.90 27.70 -12.96
CA ALA A 322 -18.53 27.29 -11.71
C ALA A 322 -20.07 27.21 -11.80
N SER A 323 -20.63 27.53 -12.98
CA SER A 323 -22.07 27.67 -13.23
C SER A 323 -22.72 26.52 -14.02
N GLU A 324 -21.99 25.45 -14.34
CA GLU A 324 -22.51 24.24 -15.02
C GLU A 324 -22.44 23.00 -14.12
#